data_AF-A0A058ZT23-F1
#
_entry.id   AF-A0A058ZT23-F1
#
_cell.length_a   1.000
_cell.length_b   1.000
_cell.length_c   1.000
_cell.angle_alpha   90.00
_cell.angle_beta   90.00
_cell.angle_gamma   90.00
#
_symmetry.space_group_name_H-M   'P 1'
#
loop_
_entity.id
_entity.type
_entity.pdbx_description
1 polymer ?
#
loop_
_entity_poly.entity_id
_entity_poly.type
_entity_poly.pdbx_seq_one_letter_code
_entity_poly.pdbx_strand_id
1 'polypeptide(L)'
;MHTSAVKSLLTALHQLSHQSITGMPSVFGAASSQKFGAINFSVERMMSILVNNLHRVQPIWDQVVGHFVELIDNPNQHVRNMALDALDRSISAVLGSDQFLESLSSGFGSGSQDIGATTETGLLECAVISPLGVLYSSNQSIDVRATTLKILLHVLERYADKLRFSWPDILEMLRSVADASEKDLVTLGFQSLRVIMNDGLSTLPAEFLPV
;
A
#
# COMPACT_ATOMS: atom_id res chain seq x y z
N MET A 1 11.61 0.76 -21.77
CA MET A 1 12.12 -0.42 -21.02
C MET A 1 11.05 -1.51 -21.04
N HIS A 2 11.41 -2.77 -21.25
CA HIS A 2 10.46 -3.89 -21.25
C HIS A 2 10.08 -4.27 -19.80
N THR A 3 8.84 -4.70 -19.54
CA THR A 3 8.37 -5.02 -18.18
C THR A 3 9.23 -6.08 -17.50
N SER A 4 9.76 -7.06 -18.24
CA SER A 4 10.70 -8.06 -17.70
C SER A 4 11.99 -7.44 -17.15
N ALA A 5 12.56 -6.44 -17.82
CA ALA A 5 13.78 -5.78 -17.36
C ALA A 5 13.53 -4.98 -16.06
N VAL A 6 12.35 -4.36 -15.94
CA VAL A 6 11.94 -3.65 -14.71
C VAL A 6 11.82 -4.66 -13.55
N LYS A 7 11.15 -5.79 -13.79
CA LYS A 7 11.04 -6.87 -12.78
C LYS A 7 12.39 -7.41 -12.35
N SER A 8 13.32 -7.64 -13.29
CA SER A 8 14.68 -8.08 -12.96
C SER A 8 15.43 -7.07 -12.10
N LEU A 9 15.27 -5.78 -12.36
CA LEU A 9 15.87 -4.72 -11.55
C LEU A 9 15.28 -4.70 -10.13
N LEU A 10 13.96 -4.83 -10.00
CA LEU A 10 13.29 -4.95 -8.70
C LEU A 10 13.75 -6.19 -7.93
N THR A 11 13.94 -7.33 -8.61
CA THR A 11 14.49 -8.56 -7.99
C THR A 11 15.92 -8.32 -7.47
N ALA A 12 16.77 -7.63 -8.24
CA ALA A 12 18.13 -7.33 -7.80
C ALA A 12 18.15 -6.40 -6.57
N LEU A 13 17.26 -5.41 -6.51
CA LEU A 13 17.13 -4.50 -5.35
C LEU A 13 16.60 -5.23 -4.11
N HIS A 14 15.62 -6.11 -4.29
CA HIS A 14 15.10 -6.99 -3.25
C HIS A 14 16.22 -7.87 -2.67
N GLN A 15 17.00 -8.52 -3.53
CA GLN A 15 18.14 -9.36 -3.11
C GLN A 15 19.20 -8.56 -2.36
N LEU A 16 19.53 -7.35 -2.81
CA LEU A 16 20.49 -6.45 -2.13
C LEU A 16 20.01 -6.08 -0.72
N SER A 17 18.73 -5.75 -0.59
CA SER A 17 18.10 -5.45 0.69
C SER A 17 18.12 -6.68 1.61
N HIS A 18 17.72 -7.84 1.09
CA HIS A 18 17.67 -9.10 1.84
C HIS A 18 19.05 -9.55 2.32
N GLN A 19 20.10 -9.43 1.50
CA GLN A 19 21.48 -9.72 1.92
C GLN A 19 21.95 -8.82 3.07
N SER A 20 21.47 -7.58 3.10
CA SER A 20 21.76 -6.63 4.17
C SER A 20 21.04 -6.98 5.48
N ILE A 21 19.87 -7.63 5.40
CA ILE A 21 19.09 -8.13 6.54
C ILE A 21 19.71 -9.41 7.10
N THR A 22 19.91 -10.45 6.26
CA THR A 22 20.31 -11.78 6.73
C THR A 22 21.76 -11.87 7.12
N GLY A 23 22.60 -10.94 6.66
CA GLY A 23 24.02 -10.88 7.00
C GLY A 23 24.72 -12.21 6.74
N MET A 24 25.20 -12.42 5.51
CA MET A 24 26.38 -13.29 5.39
C MET A 24 27.45 -12.73 6.35
N PRO A 25 28.10 -13.58 7.16
CA PRO A 25 29.25 -13.14 7.96
C PRO A 25 30.37 -12.80 6.98
N SER A 26 30.35 -11.57 6.47
CA SER A 26 31.50 -10.98 5.84
C SER A 26 32.64 -11.04 6.86
N VAL A 27 33.77 -11.55 6.43
CA VAL A 27 35.05 -11.64 7.16
C VAL A 27 35.46 -10.28 7.78
N PHE A 28 34.83 -9.19 7.33
CA PHE A 28 34.89 -7.87 7.93
C PHE A 28 33.47 -7.46 8.35
N GLY A 29 33.21 -7.42 9.66
CA GLY A 29 31.90 -7.10 10.23
C GLY A 29 31.37 -5.76 9.73
N ALA A 30 30.34 -5.78 8.88
CA ALA A 30 29.67 -4.56 8.44
C ALA A 30 28.87 -3.96 9.61
N ALA A 31 29.09 -2.66 9.87
CA ALA A 31 28.38 -1.94 10.92
C ALA A 31 26.87 -1.88 10.62
N SER A 32 26.03 -1.85 11.67
CA SER A 32 24.56 -1.78 11.54
C SER A 32 24.07 -0.60 10.69
N SER A 33 24.81 0.51 10.68
CA SER A 33 24.54 1.69 9.84
C SER A 33 24.70 1.42 8.34
N GLN A 34 25.67 0.59 7.93
CA GLN A 34 25.86 0.22 6.53
C GLN A 34 24.72 -0.68 6.04
N LYS A 35 24.26 -1.61 6.88
CA LYS A 35 23.11 -2.49 6.57
C LYS A 35 21.83 -1.68 6.34
N PHE A 36 21.54 -0.73 7.24
CA PHE A 36 20.42 0.18 7.09
C PHE A 36 20.53 1.03 5.82
N GLY A 37 21.73 1.55 5.50
CA GLY A 37 21.97 2.33 4.30
C GLY A 37 21.66 1.58 3.00
N ALA A 38 22.04 0.30 2.91
CA ALA A 38 21.76 -0.54 1.75
C ALA A 38 20.25 -0.85 1.60
N ILE A 39 19.57 -1.15 2.70
CA ILE A 39 18.10 -1.34 2.70
C ILE A 39 17.40 -0.06 2.24
N ASN A 40 17.76 1.10 2.81
CA ASN A 40 17.20 2.39 2.43
C ASN A 40 17.42 2.71 0.95
N PHE A 41 18.62 2.43 0.44
CA PHE A 41 18.91 2.60 -0.98
C PHE A 41 18.01 1.73 -1.85
N SER A 42 17.84 0.45 -1.51
CA SER A 42 16.94 -0.46 -2.24
C SER A 42 15.50 0.05 -2.25
N VAL A 43 14.97 0.44 -1.07
CA VAL A 43 13.62 0.98 -0.93
C VAL A 43 13.41 2.23 -1.79
N GLU A 44 14.31 3.21 -1.70
CA GLU A 44 14.22 4.45 -2.49
C GLU A 44 14.35 4.22 -4.01
N ARG A 45 15.14 3.22 -4.43
CA ARG A 45 15.20 2.83 -5.85
C ARG A 45 13.94 2.10 -6.30
N MET A 46 13.37 1.21 -5.50
CA MET A 46 12.11 0.53 -5.82
C MET A 46 10.96 1.54 -5.92
N MET A 47 10.90 2.51 -5.00
CA MET A 47 9.98 3.65 -5.06
C MET A 47 10.14 4.46 -6.35
N SER A 48 11.37 4.83 -6.69
CA SER A 48 11.64 5.57 -7.93
C SER A 48 11.20 4.78 -9.16
N ILE A 49 11.46 3.48 -9.20
CA ILE A 49 11.00 2.61 -10.30
C ILE A 49 9.48 2.60 -10.38
N LEU A 50 8.78 2.43 -9.25
CA LEU A 50 7.31 2.44 -9.20
C LEU A 50 6.74 3.74 -9.78
N VAL A 51 7.19 4.90 -9.28
CA VAL A 51 6.70 6.22 -9.72
C VAL A 51 6.98 6.48 -11.20
N ASN A 52 8.12 6.02 -11.73
CA ASN A 52 8.44 6.16 -13.15
C ASN A 52 7.72 5.13 -14.05
N ASN A 53 6.97 4.20 -13.47
CA ASN A 53 6.25 3.15 -14.18
C ASN A 53 4.76 3.08 -13.81
N LEU A 54 4.15 4.19 -13.36
CA LEU A 54 2.74 4.24 -12.97
C LEU A 54 1.78 3.83 -14.09
N HIS A 55 2.12 4.13 -15.35
CA HIS A 55 1.39 3.68 -16.55
C HIS A 55 1.35 2.16 -16.75
N ARG A 56 2.13 1.41 -15.96
CA ARG A 56 2.20 -0.06 -15.98
C ARG A 56 2.43 -0.59 -14.57
N VAL A 57 1.72 -0.02 -13.60
CA VAL A 57 1.93 -0.35 -12.18
C VAL A 57 1.54 -1.79 -11.84
N GLN A 58 0.43 -2.30 -12.40
CA GLN A 58 -0.15 -3.58 -12.00
C GLN A 58 0.83 -4.76 -12.06
N PRO A 59 1.64 -4.95 -13.13
CA PRO A 59 2.60 -6.05 -13.16
C PRO A 59 3.75 -5.95 -12.15
N ILE A 60 4.04 -4.77 -11.59
CA ILE A 60 5.20 -4.54 -10.70
C ILE A 60 4.79 -4.28 -9.25
N TRP A 61 3.51 -3.98 -8.99
CA TRP A 61 2.99 -3.61 -7.67
C TRP A 61 3.35 -4.62 -6.58
N ASP A 62 2.95 -5.87 -6.77
CA ASP A 62 3.15 -6.94 -5.77
C ASP A 62 4.63 -7.15 -5.44
N GLN A 63 5.51 -6.96 -6.41
CA GLN A 63 6.95 -7.11 -6.20
C GLN A 63 7.53 -5.95 -5.36
N VAL A 64 7.03 -4.73 -5.57
CA VAL A 64 7.47 -3.55 -4.80
C VAL A 64 6.91 -3.63 -3.37
N VAL A 65 5.60 -3.76 -3.27
CA VAL A 65 4.90 -3.71 -1.98
C VAL A 65 5.13 -4.96 -1.16
N GLY A 66 5.24 -6.14 -1.79
CA GLY A 66 5.62 -7.37 -1.10
C GLY A 66 6.94 -7.20 -0.34
N HIS A 67 7.93 -6.52 -0.92
CA HIS A 67 9.18 -6.23 -0.21
C HIS A 67 8.99 -5.29 0.97
N PHE A 68 8.18 -4.24 0.83
CA PHE A 68 7.92 -3.32 1.94
C PHE A 68 7.21 -4.03 3.08
N VAL A 69 6.22 -4.88 2.78
CA VAL A 69 5.54 -5.71 3.78
C VAL A 69 6.53 -6.64 4.50
N GLU A 70 7.44 -7.31 3.79
CA GLU A 70 8.51 -8.10 4.43
C GLU A 70 9.40 -7.27 5.38
N LEU A 71 9.71 -6.03 5.01
CA LEU A 71 10.52 -5.12 5.83
C LEU A 71 9.78 -4.61 7.08
N ILE A 72 8.44 -4.57 7.05
CA ILE A 72 7.61 -4.17 8.19
C ILE A 72 7.68 -5.20 9.32
N ASP A 73 7.96 -6.47 9.03
CA ASP A 73 8.19 -7.50 10.04
C ASP A 73 9.62 -7.48 10.64
N ASN A 74 10.46 -6.53 10.24
CA ASN A 74 11.84 -6.45 10.72
C ASN A 74 11.91 -6.06 12.21
N PRO A 75 12.79 -6.67 13.03
CA PRO A 75 12.94 -6.28 14.44
C PRO A 75 13.45 -4.85 14.62
N ASN A 76 14.14 -4.28 13.64
CA ASN A 76 14.63 -2.90 13.67
C ASN A 76 13.50 -1.90 13.37
N GLN A 77 13.13 -1.09 14.36
CA GLN A 77 12.08 -0.09 14.25
C GLN A 77 12.33 0.93 13.13
N HIS A 78 13.59 1.32 12.86
CA HIS A 78 13.88 2.26 11.78
C HIS A 78 13.60 1.66 10.40
N VAL A 79 13.85 0.36 10.22
CA VAL A 79 13.53 -0.36 8.98
C VAL A 79 12.02 -0.45 8.80
N ARG A 80 11.28 -0.80 9.86
CA ARG A 80 9.81 -0.83 9.82
C ARG A 80 9.21 0.52 9.45
N ASN A 81 9.65 1.60 10.12
CA ASN A 81 9.13 2.95 9.89
C ASN A 81 9.41 3.42 8.45
N MET A 82 10.61 3.14 7.93
CA MET A 82 10.96 3.43 6.53
C MET A 82 10.07 2.67 5.55
N ALA A 83 9.82 1.37 5.81
CA ALA A 83 8.97 0.56 4.94
C ALA A 83 7.50 1.01 4.98
N LEU A 84 6.99 1.41 6.14
CA LEU A 84 5.66 2.01 6.29
C LEU A 84 5.54 3.35 5.53
N ASP A 85 6.55 4.22 5.62
CA ASP A 85 6.60 5.48 4.86
C ASP A 85 6.63 5.22 3.34
N ALA A 86 7.45 4.26 2.89
CA ALA A 86 7.52 3.86 1.49
C ALA A 86 6.19 3.28 0.99
N LEU A 87 5.48 2.52 1.83
CA LEU A 87 4.15 2.00 1.51
C LEU A 87 3.12 3.13 1.34
N ASP A 88 3.05 4.07 2.27
CA ASP A 88 2.16 5.24 2.18
C ASP A 88 2.40 6.05 0.90
N ARG A 89 3.68 6.34 0.63
CA ARG A 89 4.09 7.07 -0.58
C ARG A 89 3.77 6.28 -1.85
N SER A 90 3.85 4.95 -1.83
CA SER A 90 3.51 4.09 -2.96
C SER A 90 2.02 4.14 -3.27
N ILE A 91 1.18 3.94 -2.25
CA ILE A 91 -0.27 4.00 -2.36
C ILE A 91 -0.69 5.38 -2.88
N SER A 92 -0.16 6.44 -2.26
CA SER A 92 -0.43 7.82 -2.64
C SER A 92 -0.01 8.14 -4.08
N ALA A 93 1.14 7.62 -4.53
CA ALA A 93 1.60 7.82 -5.90
C ALA A 93 0.68 7.14 -6.94
N VAL A 94 0.17 5.94 -6.63
CA VAL A 94 -0.73 5.21 -7.54
C VAL A 94 -2.11 5.85 -7.59
N LEU A 95 -2.76 6.06 -6.44
CA LEU A 95 -4.09 6.68 -6.36
C LEU A 95 -4.08 8.15 -6.80
N GLY A 96 -2.95 8.83 -6.63
CA GLY A 96 -2.72 10.19 -7.07
C GLY A 96 -2.45 10.34 -8.57
N SER A 97 -2.18 9.25 -9.30
CA SER A 97 -1.79 9.32 -10.71
C SER A 97 -2.96 9.62 -11.65
N ASP A 98 -2.68 10.37 -12.72
CA ASP A 98 -3.66 10.60 -13.79
C ASP A 98 -4.03 9.30 -14.49
N GLN A 99 -3.11 8.33 -14.57
CA GLN A 99 -3.36 7.03 -15.20
C GLN A 99 -4.42 6.22 -14.44
N PHE A 100 -4.42 6.32 -13.10
CA PHE A 100 -5.47 5.72 -12.28
C PHE A 100 -6.83 6.39 -12.56
N LEU A 101 -6.86 7.73 -12.70
CA LEU A 101 -8.08 8.48 -13.02
C LEU A 101 -8.61 8.21 -14.44
N GLU A 102 -7.72 8.09 -15.42
CA GLU A 102 -8.06 7.74 -16.80
C GLU A 102 -8.67 6.34 -16.89
N SER A 103 -8.14 5.38 -16.13
CA SER A 103 -8.66 4.01 -16.04
C SER A 103 -10.08 3.97 -15.46
N LEU A 104 -10.39 4.88 -14.51
CA LEU A 104 -11.75 5.04 -13.98
C LEU A 104 -12.72 5.67 -14.99
N SER A 105 -12.22 6.56 -15.86
CA SER A 105 -13.03 7.34 -16.80
C SER A 105 -13.34 6.55 -18.08
N SER A 106 -12.43 5.69 -18.53
CA SER A 106 -12.61 4.85 -19.73
C SER A 106 -13.73 3.82 -19.57
N GLY A 107 -13.98 3.34 -18.34
CA GLY A 107 -15.07 2.40 -18.03
C GLY A 107 -16.49 2.97 -18.18
N PHE A 108 -16.65 4.29 -18.31
CA PHE A 108 -17.96 4.96 -18.39
C PHE A 108 -18.34 5.50 -19.77
N GLY A 109 -17.44 5.44 -20.77
CA GLY A 109 -17.57 6.22 -22.00
C GLY A 109 -18.18 5.53 -23.23
N SER A 110 -18.44 4.22 -23.23
CA SER A 110 -18.94 3.54 -24.43
C SER A 110 -20.01 2.50 -24.10
N GLY A 111 -21.21 2.69 -24.63
CA GLY A 111 -22.38 1.80 -24.51
C GLY A 111 -22.24 0.45 -25.23
N SER A 112 -21.03 -0.11 -25.26
CA SER A 112 -20.71 -1.39 -25.88
C SER A 112 -19.62 -2.10 -25.07
N GLN A 113 -20.04 -2.98 -24.18
CA GLN A 113 -19.33 -4.23 -23.86
C GLN A 113 -17.83 -4.06 -23.48
N ASP A 114 -17.53 -3.35 -22.38
CA ASP A 114 -16.16 -3.29 -21.84
C ASP A 114 -16.09 -3.71 -20.35
N ILE A 115 -16.58 -4.92 -20.08
CA ILE A 115 -16.51 -5.57 -18.75
C ILE A 115 -15.05 -5.77 -18.31
N GLY A 116 -14.10 -5.82 -19.26
CA GLY A 116 -12.67 -6.00 -19.01
C GLY A 116 -12.01 -4.81 -18.32
N ALA A 117 -12.21 -3.59 -18.81
CA ALA A 117 -11.57 -2.38 -18.27
C ALA A 117 -12.03 -2.03 -16.85
N THR A 118 -13.31 -2.25 -16.53
CA THR A 118 -13.86 -2.08 -15.17
C THR A 118 -13.28 -3.10 -14.20
N THR A 119 -13.06 -4.34 -14.66
CA THR A 119 -12.48 -5.40 -13.85
C THR A 119 -10.99 -5.14 -13.58
N GLU A 120 -10.21 -4.73 -14.58
CA GLU A 120 -8.78 -4.46 -14.41
C GLU A 120 -8.50 -3.27 -13.47
N THR A 121 -9.29 -2.21 -13.58
CA THR A 121 -9.16 -1.02 -12.71
C THR A 121 -9.56 -1.34 -11.27
N GLY A 122 -10.64 -2.10 -11.06
CA GLY A 122 -11.04 -2.55 -9.72
C GLY A 122 -10.03 -3.49 -9.10
N LEU A 123 -9.43 -4.39 -9.89
CA LEU A 123 -8.34 -5.25 -9.44
C LEU A 123 -7.11 -4.44 -8.99
N LEU A 124 -6.77 -3.35 -9.68
CA LEU A 124 -5.67 -2.49 -9.27
C LEU A 124 -5.99 -1.72 -7.99
N GLU A 125 -7.18 -1.12 -7.86
CA GLU A 125 -7.58 -0.41 -6.65
C GLU A 125 -7.52 -1.33 -5.42
N CYS A 126 -8.17 -2.50 -5.50
CA CYS A 126 -8.14 -3.50 -4.43
C CYS A 126 -6.70 -3.98 -4.15
N ALA A 127 -5.89 -4.22 -5.18
CA ALA A 127 -4.49 -4.61 -4.98
C ALA A 127 -3.69 -3.53 -4.24
N VAL A 128 -3.98 -2.25 -4.50
CA VAL A 128 -3.29 -1.11 -3.85
C VAL A 128 -3.67 -0.96 -2.38
N ILE A 129 -4.94 -1.20 -2.03
CA ILE A 129 -5.45 -1.06 -0.66
C ILE A 129 -5.23 -2.32 0.19
N SER A 130 -5.28 -3.51 -0.41
CA SER A 130 -5.18 -4.80 0.29
C SER A 130 -3.99 -4.96 1.27
N PRO A 131 -2.79 -4.38 1.03
CA PRO A 131 -1.69 -4.49 1.99
C PRO A 131 -2.04 -3.89 3.35
N LEU A 132 -2.90 -2.87 3.42
CA LEU A 132 -3.32 -2.26 4.69
C LEU A 132 -4.17 -3.22 5.52
N GLY A 133 -5.14 -3.91 4.89
CA GLY A 133 -5.97 -4.90 5.56
C GLY A 133 -5.15 -6.10 6.05
N VAL A 134 -4.24 -6.59 5.21
CA VAL A 134 -3.31 -7.68 5.58
C VAL A 134 -2.41 -7.27 6.74
N LEU A 135 -1.77 -6.10 6.66
CA LEU A 135 -0.89 -5.62 7.73
C LEU A 135 -1.63 -5.45 9.06
N TYR A 136 -2.83 -4.88 9.04
CA TYR A 136 -3.59 -4.67 10.27
C TYR A 136 -4.02 -5.98 10.94
N SER A 137 -4.46 -6.96 10.15
CA SER A 137 -4.96 -8.24 10.67
C SER A 137 -3.84 -9.22 11.07
N SER A 138 -2.70 -9.23 10.38
CA SER A 138 -1.62 -10.19 10.61
C SER A 138 -0.60 -9.73 11.66
N ASN A 139 -0.44 -8.42 11.88
CA ASN A 139 0.57 -7.89 12.80
C ASN A 139 0.09 -7.80 14.24
N GLN A 140 0.95 -8.26 15.17
CA GLN A 140 0.74 -8.10 16.62
C GLN A 140 1.30 -6.79 17.17
N SER A 141 2.16 -6.10 16.41
CA SER A 141 2.75 -4.84 16.84
C SER A 141 1.71 -3.72 16.78
N ILE A 142 1.40 -3.13 17.95
CA ILE A 142 0.49 -1.98 18.08
C ILE A 142 0.99 -0.80 17.25
N ASP A 143 2.30 -0.54 17.22
CA ASP A 143 2.89 0.54 16.43
C ASP A 143 2.67 0.36 14.92
N VAL A 144 2.82 -0.87 14.42
CA VAL A 144 2.56 -1.20 13.01
C VAL A 144 1.09 -1.02 12.71
N ARG A 145 0.19 -1.65 13.49
CA ARG A 145 -1.28 -1.49 13.34
C ARG A 145 -1.72 -0.03 13.37
N ALA A 146 -1.17 0.77 14.30
CA ALA A 146 -1.48 2.20 14.42
C ALA A 146 -1.00 2.97 13.18
N THR A 147 0.19 2.67 12.69
CA THR A 147 0.71 3.33 11.48
C THR A 147 -0.06 2.92 10.24
N THR A 148 -0.43 1.65 10.09
CA THR A 148 -1.32 1.17 9.03
C THR A 148 -2.67 1.92 9.03
N LEU A 149 -3.27 2.14 10.20
CA LEU A 149 -4.49 2.96 10.31
C LEU A 149 -4.25 4.44 9.96
N LYS A 150 -3.08 5.01 10.26
CA LYS A 150 -2.72 6.36 9.83
C LYS A 150 -2.58 6.45 8.31
N ILE A 151 -2.01 5.43 7.67
CA ILE A 151 -1.93 5.34 6.20
C ILE A 151 -3.35 5.26 5.62
N LEU A 152 -4.22 4.41 6.18
CA LEU A 152 -5.63 4.35 5.76
C LEU A 152 -6.32 5.70 5.91
N LEU A 153 -6.16 6.39 7.05
CA LEU A 153 -6.73 7.71 7.28
C LEU A 153 -6.24 8.72 6.23
N HIS A 154 -4.94 8.74 5.95
CA HIS A 154 -4.36 9.60 4.91
C HIS A 154 -4.97 9.30 3.52
N VAL A 155 -5.15 8.02 3.19
CA VAL A 155 -5.78 7.61 1.93
C VAL A 155 -7.22 8.12 1.85
N LEU A 156 -8.00 7.96 2.92
CA LEU A 156 -9.39 8.41 2.98
C LEU A 156 -9.48 9.94 2.84
N GLU A 157 -8.63 10.69 3.52
CA GLU A 157 -8.62 12.16 3.46
C GLU A 157 -8.25 12.70 2.07
N ARG A 158 -7.46 11.95 1.28
CA ARG A 158 -6.89 12.42 0.01
C ARG A 158 -7.54 11.85 -1.24
N TYR A 159 -8.03 10.62 -1.16
CA TYR A 159 -8.36 9.80 -2.32
C TYR A 159 -9.69 9.06 -2.18
N ALA A 160 -10.47 9.27 -1.10
CA ALA A 160 -11.78 8.61 -0.95
C ALA A 160 -12.73 8.88 -2.13
N ASP A 161 -12.58 10.01 -2.81
CA ASP A 161 -13.34 10.37 -4.00
C ASP A 161 -13.03 9.49 -5.22
N LYS A 162 -11.87 8.83 -5.21
CA LYS A 162 -11.40 7.94 -6.28
C LYS A 162 -11.62 6.46 -5.97
N LEU A 163 -11.96 6.11 -4.72
CA LEU A 163 -12.20 4.72 -4.31
C LEU A 163 -13.61 4.27 -4.68
N ARG A 164 -13.72 3.05 -5.20
CA ARG A 164 -14.99 2.44 -5.61
C ARG A 164 -15.08 0.98 -5.20
N PHE A 165 -14.02 0.22 -5.46
CA PHE A 165 -14.01 -1.24 -5.29
C PHE A 165 -13.41 -1.70 -3.95
N SER A 166 -12.59 -0.87 -3.30
CA SER A 166 -11.92 -1.20 -2.04
C SER A 166 -12.74 -0.92 -0.79
N TRP A 167 -13.95 -0.35 -0.93
CA TRP A 167 -14.82 -0.05 0.21
C TRP A 167 -15.13 -1.26 1.10
N PRO A 168 -15.45 -2.46 0.57
CA PRO A 168 -15.65 -3.66 1.40
C PRO A 168 -14.44 -3.96 2.29
N ASP A 169 -13.23 -3.97 1.72
CA ASP A 169 -11.98 -4.28 2.44
C ASP A 169 -11.69 -3.22 3.52
N ILE A 170 -11.92 -1.94 3.20
CA ILE A 170 -11.75 -0.83 4.14
C ILE A 170 -12.74 -0.93 5.30
N LEU A 171 -14.01 -1.20 5.02
CA LEU A 171 -15.04 -1.33 6.05
C LEU A 171 -14.82 -2.57 6.91
N GLU A 172 -14.37 -3.69 6.33
CA GLU A 172 -13.99 -4.89 7.07
C GLU A 172 -12.81 -4.63 8.01
N MET A 173 -11.77 -3.95 7.52
CA MET A 173 -10.64 -3.52 8.34
C MET A 173 -11.10 -2.63 9.49
N LEU A 174 -11.91 -1.60 9.24
CA LEU A 174 -12.43 -0.70 10.29
C LEU A 174 -13.34 -1.44 11.28
N ARG A 175 -14.13 -2.41 10.82
CA ARG A 175 -14.92 -3.27 11.71
C ARG A 175 -14.02 -4.04 12.67
N SER A 176 -12.91 -4.61 12.20
CA SER A 176 -11.95 -5.32 13.06
C SER A 176 -11.25 -4.40 14.09
N VAL A 177 -11.22 -3.08 13.85
CA VAL A 177 -10.74 -2.10 14.85
C VAL A 177 -11.69 -1.99 16.04
N ALA A 178 -12.99 -2.26 15.85
CA ALA A 178 -13.97 -2.22 16.94
C ALA A 178 -13.69 -3.27 18.02
N ASP A 179 -13.02 -4.36 17.65
CA ASP A 179 -12.61 -5.44 18.57
C ASP A 179 -11.25 -5.15 19.26
N ALA A 180 -10.57 -4.06 18.90
CA ALA A 180 -9.28 -3.71 19.48
C ALA A 180 -9.43 -3.21 20.94
N SER A 181 -8.53 -3.67 21.81
CA SER A 181 -8.49 -3.21 23.22
C SER A 181 -7.72 -1.90 23.39
N GLU A 182 -6.88 -1.57 22.41
CA GLU A 182 -5.97 -0.44 22.45
C GLU A 182 -6.69 0.86 22.08
N LYS A 183 -6.73 1.81 23.03
CA LYS A 183 -7.37 3.11 22.86
C LYS A 183 -6.89 3.86 21.61
N ASP A 184 -5.60 3.80 21.31
CA ASP A 184 -5.01 4.54 20.19
C ASP A 184 -5.54 4.02 18.84
N LEU A 185 -5.72 2.71 18.72
CA LEU A 185 -6.24 2.08 17.51
C LEU A 185 -7.72 2.38 17.33
N VAL A 186 -8.50 2.27 18.41
CA VAL A 186 -9.92 2.64 18.43
C VAL A 186 -10.08 4.11 18.04
N THR A 187 -9.24 5.00 18.56
CA THR A 187 -9.27 6.43 18.23
C THR A 187 -9.01 6.67 16.74
N LEU A 188 -8.01 6.01 16.15
CA LEU A 188 -7.72 6.11 14.72
C LEU A 188 -8.86 5.54 13.87
N GLY A 189 -9.45 4.40 14.26
CA GLY A 189 -10.62 3.85 13.58
C GLY A 189 -11.81 4.83 13.55
N PHE A 190 -12.09 5.48 14.67
CA PHE A 190 -13.13 6.53 14.74
C PHE A 190 -12.79 7.76 13.89
N GLN A 191 -11.52 8.15 13.80
CA GLN A 191 -11.11 9.24 12.90
C GLN A 191 -11.37 8.88 11.45
N SER A 192 -11.01 7.67 11.02
CA SER A 192 -11.30 7.18 9.67
C SER A 192 -12.81 7.14 9.38
N LEU A 193 -13.63 6.63 10.31
CA LEU A 193 -15.08 6.63 10.17
C LEU A 193 -15.64 8.06 10.05
N ARG A 194 -15.11 9.00 10.82
CA ARG A 194 -15.53 10.41 10.75
C ARG A 194 -15.23 11.01 9.37
N VAL A 195 -14.08 10.74 8.78
CA VAL A 195 -13.74 11.18 7.41
C VAL A 195 -14.71 10.57 6.40
N ILE A 196 -14.97 9.26 6.49
CA ILE A 196 -15.94 8.59 5.60
C ILE A 196 -17.33 9.23 5.71
N MET A 197 -17.81 9.46 6.93
CA MET A 197 -19.14 10.02 7.17
C MET A 197 -19.31 11.46 6.67
N ASN A 198 -18.24 12.27 6.70
CA ASN A 198 -18.32 13.66 6.28
C ASN A 198 -18.08 13.81 4.77
N ASP A 199 -17.08 13.11 4.24
CA ASP A 199 -16.52 13.39 2.91
C ASP A 199 -16.60 12.18 1.96
N GLY A 200 -16.68 10.95 2.48
CA GLY A 200 -16.63 9.70 1.70
C GLY A 200 -17.98 9.06 1.38
N LEU A 201 -19.08 9.48 2.01
CA LEU A 201 -20.41 8.87 1.77
C LEU A 201 -20.91 9.04 0.34
N SER A 202 -20.51 10.11 -0.34
CA SER A 202 -20.89 10.35 -1.73
C SER A 202 -20.22 9.37 -2.71
N THR A 203 -19.13 8.73 -2.30
CA THR A 203 -18.32 7.85 -3.15
C THR A 203 -18.43 6.39 -2.74
N LEU A 204 -19.01 6.11 -1.57
CA LEU A 204 -19.35 4.78 -1.11
C LEU A 204 -20.61 4.27 -1.85
N PRO A 205 -20.51 3.20 -2.65
CA PRO A 205 -21.66 2.65 -3.36
C PRO A 205 -22.77 2.22 -2.39
N ALA A 206 -24.01 2.60 -2.69
CA ALA A 206 -25.17 2.35 -1.82
C ALA A 206 -25.40 0.86 -1.52
N GLU A 207 -24.91 -0.04 -2.39
CA GLU A 207 -24.93 -1.49 -2.20
C GLU A 207 -24.09 -2.00 -1.02
N PHE A 208 -23.16 -1.19 -0.51
CA PHE A 208 -22.34 -1.51 0.65
C PHE A 208 -22.86 -0.90 1.96
N LEU A 209 -23.95 -0.13 1.91
CA LEU A 209 -24.68 0.32 3.09
C LEU A 209 -25.77 -0.70 3.41
N PRO A 210 -25.84 -1.25 4.65
CA PRO A 210 -26.99 -2.05 5.04
C PRO A 210 -28.26 -1.18 5.00
N VAL A 211 -29.28 -1.70 4.31
CA VAL A 211 -30.66 -1.15 4.28
C VAL A 211 -31.32 -1.27 5.65
#